data_AF-A0A7K3M9V8-F1
#
_entry.id   AF-A0A7K3M9V8-F1
#
_cell.length_a   1.000
_cell.length_b   1.000
_cell.length_c   1.000
_cell.angle_alpha   90.00
_cell.angle_beta   90.00
_cell.angle_gamma   90.00
#
_symmetry.space_group_name_H-M   'P 1'
#
loop_
_entity.id
_entity.type
_entity.pdbx_description
1 polymer ?
#
loop_
_entity_poly.entity_id
_entity_poly.type
_entity_poly.pdbx_seq_one_letter_code
_entity_poly.pdbx_strand_id
1 'polypeptide(L)'
;MTIGHAPVASLLTERPPEEHLIGQLPRQSRSHRDTAENSALHQQYEVVYDDAEGRPLLAFTDGQWWDMTSYTPRPVTVRFALRRDPSWAGAVVQTVCLWMRSHPNDERSFDLATELALAVGELARQQS
;
A
#
# COMPACT_ATOMS: atom_id res chain seq x y z
N MET A 1 -20.53 49.44 10.37
CA MET A 1 -19.98 48.17 10.89
C MET A 1 -18.76 47.86 10.04
N THR A 2 -17.58 47.93 10.65
CA THR A 2 -16.28 48.06 9.96
C THR A 2 -15.59 46.70 9.92
N ILE A 3 -15.18 46.25 8.74
CA ILE A 3 -14.47 44.98 8.53
C ILE A 3 -13.01 45.16 8.98
N GLY A 4 -12.61 44.43 10.01
CA GLY A 4 -11.23 44.40 10.51
C GLY A 4 -10.38 43.42 9.71
N HIS A 5 -9.48 43.93 8.87
CA HIS A 5 -8.38 43.18 8.28
C HIS A 5 -7.21 43.16 9.27
N ALA A 6 -6.83 41.96 9.75
CA ALA A 6 -5.60 41.76 10.51
C ALA A 6 -4.41 41.50 9.56
N PRO A 7 -3.20 42.01 9.84
CA PRO A 7 -2.03 41.78 8.99
C PRO A 7 -1.40 40.41 9.27
N VAL A 8 -1.11 39.67 8.20
CA VAL A 8 -0.29 38.44 8.23
C VAL A 8 1.17 38.85 8.35
N ALA A 9 1.80 38.54 9.48
CA ALA A 9 3.24 38.74 9.66
C ALA A 9 4.02 37.65 8.89
N SER A 10 4.85 38.06 7.93
CA SER A 10 5.85 37.21 7.28
C SER A 10 6.94 36.83 8.28
N LEU A 11 6.97 35.55 8.69
CA LEU A 11 8.11 34.96 9.38
C LEU A 11 9.00 34.26 8.35
N LEU A 12 9.86 35.05 7.70
CA LEU A 12 10.84 34.59 6.72
C LEU A 12 12.23 35.10 7.12
N THR A 13 12.72 34.74 8.31
CA THR A 13 14.16 34.82 8.62
C THR A 13 14.51 33.94 9.84
N GLU A 14 14.70 32.63 9.63
CA GLU A 14 15.54 31.83 10.54
C GLU A 14 16.65 31.17 9.73
N ARG A 15 17.89 31.53 10.07
CA ARG A 15 19.13 30.86 9.63
C ARG A 15 19.21 29.48 10.31
N PRO A 16 19.67 28.43 9.63
CA PRO A 16 19.92 27.15 10.30
C PRO A 16 21.16 27.26 11.21
N PRO A 17 21.12 26.75 12.45
CA PRO A 17 22.31 26.61 13.26
C PRO A 17 23.21 25.48 12.73
N GLU A 18 24.51 25.72 12.88
CA GLU A 18 25.62 24.96 12.32
C GLU A 18 25.73 23.52 12.83
N GLU A 19 26.29 22.71 11.94
CA GLU A 19 26.67 21.30 12.04
C GLU A 19 27.12 20.87 13.43
N HIS A 20 26.29 20.06 14.09
CA HIS A 20 26.71 19.22 15.20
C HIS A 20 26.66 17.75 14.77
N LEU A 21 27.85 17.23 14.45
CA LEU A 21 28.31 15.86 14.72
C LEU A 21 27.21 14.82 14.99
N ILE A 22 26.71 14.16 13.94
CA ILE A 22 26.24 12.79 14.06
C ILE A 22 27.42 11.87 13.76
N GLY A 23 28.27 11.71 14.77
CA GLY A 23 29.13 10.55 14.85
C GLY A 23 28.28 9.30 15.05
N GLN A 24 28.54 8.30 14.21
CA GLN A 24 28.25 6.88 14.45
C GLN A 24 26.77 6.50 14.60
N LEU A 25 26.02 6.56 13.50
CA LEU A 25 25.00 5.54 13.26
C LEU A 25 25.72 4.27 12.78
N PRO A 26 25.37 3.06 13.28
CA PRO A 26 25.94 1.85 12.73
C PRO A 26 25.64 1.86 11.22
N ARG A 27 26.67 1.67 10.40
CA ARG A 27 26.47 1.11 9.06
C ARG A 27 25.83 -0.26 9.25
N GLN A 28 24.52 -0.28 9.50
CA GLN A 28 23.72 -1.45 9.25
C GLN A 28 23.74 -1.59 7.74
N SER A 29 24.51 -2.58 7.30
CA SER A 29 24.40 -3.22 6.01
C SER A 29 22.96 -3.73 5.82
N ARG A 30 21.99 -2.82 5.63
CA ARG A 30 20.77 -3.14 4.90
C ARG A 30 21.28 -3.52 3.53
N SER A 31 21.09 -4.78 3.19
CA SER A 31 21.70 -5.35 2.02
C SER A 31 21.26 -4.50 0.82
N HIS A 32 22.20 -4.02 0.02
CA HIS A 32 21.89 -3.34 -1.25
C HIS A 32 21.00 -4.21 -2.17
N ARG A 33 20.89 -5.50 -1.85
CA ARG A 33 20.03 -6.49 -2.50
C ARG A 33 18.55 -6.29 -2.17
N ASP A 34 18.20 -6.07 -0.90
CA ASP A 34 16.79 -5.92 -0.47
C ASP A 34 16.12 -4.69 -1.10
N THR A 35 16.86 -3.59 -1.28
CA THR A 35 16.31 -2.38 -1.92
C THR A 35 16.14 -2.55 -3.43
N ALA A 36 17.07 -3.25 -4.08
CA ALA A 36 17.01 -3.51 -5.52
C ALA A 36 15.91 -4.52 -5.86
N GLU A 37 15.77 -5.59 -5.08
CA GLU A 37 14.72 -6.60 -5.26
C GLU A 37 13.33 -6.01 -4.96
N ASN A 38 13.19 -5.19 -3.91
CA ASN A 38 11.92 -4.52 -3.63
C ASN A 38 11.55 -3.49 -4.72
N SER A 39 12.55 -2.76 -5.26
CA SER A 39 12.32 -1.85 -6.40
C SER A 39 11.90 -2.58 -7.67
N ALA A 40 12.41 -3.79 -7.91
CA ALA A 40 12.02 -4.61 -9.06
C ALA A 40 10.59 -5.13 -8.94
N LEU A 41 10.14 -5.52 -7.73
CA LEU A 41 8.76 -5.94 -7.50
C LEU A 41 7.78 -4.79 -7.70
N HIS A 42 8.10 -3.58 -7.24
CA HIS A 42 7.27 -2.39 -7.45
C HIS A 42 7.21 -1.94 -8.92
N GLN A 43 8.10 -2.43 -9.79
CA GLN A 43 7.99 -2.25 -11.25
C GLN A 43 7.06 -3.27 -11.90
N GLN A 44 6.91 -4.45 -11.30
CA GLN A 44 6.10 -5.54 -11.82
C GLN A 44 4.67 -5.55 -11.25
N TYR A 45 4.49 -5.05 -10.03
CA TYR A 45 3.22 -5.03 -9.33
C TYR A 45 2.84 -3.61 -8.92
N GLU A 46 1.56 -3.28 -9.05
CA GLU A 46 1.01 -1.98 -8.67
C GLU A 46 1.01 -1.78 -7.15
N VAL A 47 0.81 -2.86 -6.39
CA VAL A 47 0.85 -2.86 -4.92
C VAL A 47 1.57 -4.11 -4.42
N VAL A 48 2.41 -3.94 -3.39
CA VAL A 48 3.06 -5.03 -2.66
C VAL A 48 2.86 -4.80 -1.17
N TYR A 49 2.43 -5.85 -0.46
CA TYR A 49 2.34 -5.90 0.99
C TYR A 49 3.43 -6.83 1.52
N ASP A 50 4.27 -6.27 2.38
CA ASP A 50 5.38 -6.96 3.02
C ASP A 50 5.02 -7.37 4.46
N ASP A 51 5.67 -8.41 4.97
CA ASP A 51 5.66 -8.75 6.39
C ASP A 51 6.51 -7.77 7.24
N ALA A 52 6.54 -7.99 8.55
CA ALA A 52 7.32 -7.16 9.47
C ALA A 52 8.83 -7.19 9.19
N GLU A 53 9.31 -8.23 8.52
CA GLU A 53 10.71 -8.39 8.11
C GLU A 53 10.99 -7.79 6.71
N GLY A 54 9.98 -7.26 6.02
CA GLY A 54 10.10 -6.68 4.69
C GLY A 54 10.04 -7.69 3.55
N ARG A 55 9.55 -8.91 3.79
CA ARG A 55 9.37 -9.94 2.76
C ARG A 55 7.98 -9.83 2.13
N PRO A 56 7.86 -9.89 0.81
CA PRO A 56 6.56 -9.76 0.14
C PRO A 56 5.66 -10.94 0.47
N LEU A 57 4.44 -10.67 0.92
CA LEU A 57 3.42 -11.68 1.21
C LEU A 57 2.29 -11.68 0.19
N LEU A 58 1.91 -10.50 -0.30
CA LEU A 58 0.78 -10.33 -1.18
C LEU A 58 1.08 -9.20 -2.16
N ALA A 59 0.77 -9.40 -3.44
CA ALA A 59 0.93 -8.37 -4.46
C ALA A 59 -0.34 -8.23 -5.30
N PHE A 60 -0.52 -7.08 -5.93
CA PHE A 60 -1.64 -6.81 -6.84
C PHE A 60 -1.13 -6.17 -8.12
N THR A 61 -1.64 -6.64 -9.24
CA THR A 61 -1.44 -6.02 -10.56
C THR A 61 -2.56 -6.46 -11.48
N ASP A 62 -2.99 -5.57 -12.37
CA ASP A 62 -3.89 -5.92 -13.48
C ASP A 62 -5.17 -6.65 -13.00
N GLY A 63 -5.76 -6.18 -11.90
CA GLY A 63 -7.00 -6.77 -11.36
C GLY A 63 -6.80 -8.16 -10.70
N GLN A 64 -5.57 -8.60 -10.46
CA GLN A 64 -5.24 -9.92 -9.90
C GLN A 64 -4.38 -9.80 -8.65
N TRP A 65 -4.80 -10.49 -7.58
CA TRP A 65 -3.98 -10.67 -6.38
C TRP A 65 -3.03 -11.87 -6.53
N TRP A 66 -1.84 -11.77 -5.94
CA TRP A 66 -0.80 -12.78 -6.00
C TRP A 66 -0.29 -13.11 -4.61
N ASP A 67 -0.26 -14.40 -4.26
CA ASP A 67 0.44 -14.91 -3.09
C ASP A 67 1.94 -15.03 -3.42
N MET A 68 2.73 -14.25 -2.71
CA MET A 68 4.18 -14.11 -2.91
C MET A 68 4.99 -15.05 -2.03
N THR A 69 4.34 -15.81 -1.13
CA THR A 69 5.04 -16.72 -0.20
C THR A 69 5.40 -18.07 -0.79
N SER A 70 4.79 -18.39 -1.92
CA SER A 70 5.13 -19.59 -2.69
C SER A 70 6.42 -19.37 -3.47
N TYR A 71 7.16 -20.45 -3.76
CA TYR A 71 8.40 -20.38 -4.56
C TYR A 71 8.19 -19.69 -5.91
N THR A 72 6.99 -19.85 -6.48
CA THR A 72 6.50 -19.08 -7.63
C THR A 72 5.26 -18.28 -7.23
N PRO A 73 5.17 -16.97 -7.56
CA PRO A 73 3.96 -16.19 -7.33
C PRO A 73 2.73 -16.89 -7.89
N ARG A 74 1.68 -17.02 -7.08
CA ARG A 74 0.45 -17.73 -7.46
C ARG A 74 -0.74 -16.77 -7.46
N PRO A 75 -1.60 -16.76 -8.49
CA PRO A 75 -2.82 -15.97 -8.45
C PRO A 75 -3.74 -16.45 -7.34
N VAL A 76 -4.38 -15.51 -6.65
CA VAL A 76 -5.32 -15.75 -5.55
C VAL A 76 -6.53 -14.82 -5.64
N THR A 77 -7.63 -15.20 -5.01
CA THR A 77 -8.88 -14.42 -5.05
C THR A 77 -8.85 -13.23 -4.10
N VAL A 78 -9.74 -12.25 -4.30
CA VAL A 78 -9.95 -11.14 -3.35
C VAL A 78 -10.24 -11.65 -1.93
N ARG A 79 -11.00 -12.76 -1.83
CA ARG A 79 -11.30 -13.42 -0.56
C ARG A 79 -10.05 -13.90 0.17
N PHE A 80 -9.05 -14.41 -0.55
CA PHE A 80 -7.79 -14.82 0.04
C PHE A 80 -7.02 -13.60 0.55
N ALA A 81 -6.91 -12.54 -0.28
CA ALA A 81 -6.24 -11.30 0.07
C ALA A 81 -6.82 -10.68 1.36
N LEU A 82 -8.15 -10.57 1.47
CA LEU A 82 -8.82 -10.01 2.65
C LEU A 82 -8.61 -10.81 3.93
N ARG A 83 -8.43 -12.14 3.81
CA ARG A 83 -8.22 -13.03 4.95
C ARG A 83 -6.75 -13.19 5.32
N ARG A 84 -5.84 -12.68 4.49
CA ARG A 84 -4.39 -12.86 4.67
C ARG A 84 -3.92 -12.22 5.97
N ASP A 85 -4.32 -10.97 6.19
CA ASP A 85 -4.08 -10.21 7.41
C ASP A 85 -5.26 -9.26 7.65
N PRO A 86 -5.98 -9.35 8.80
CA PRO A 86 -7.10 -8.46 9.10
C PRO A 86 -6.75 -6.97 9.09
N SER A 87 -5.51 -6.60 9.41
CA SER A 87 -5.05 -5.21 9.40
C SER A 87 -4.99 -4.62 7.98
N TRP A 88 -4.90 -5.48 6.96
CA TRP A 88 -4.85 -5.06 5.55
C TRP A 88 -6.22 -5.04 4.88
N ALA A 89 -7.27 -5.55 5.52
CA ALA A 89 -8.57 -5.73 4.90
C ALA A 89 -9.11 -4.43 4.25
N GLY A 90 -9.04 -3.30 4.96
CA GLY A 90 -9.46 -2.01 4.42
C GLY A 90 -8.64 -1.57 3.20
N ALA A 91 -7.32 -1.78 3.24
CA ALA A 91 -6.42 -1.42 2.15
C ALA A 91 -6.66 -2.31 0.91
N VAL A 92 -6.87 -3.61 1.09
CA VAL A 92 -7.23 -4.54 0.01
C VAL A 92 -8.54 -4.13 -0.68
N VAL A 93 -9.59 -3.79 0.09
CA VAL A 93 -10.85 -3.27 -0.47
C VAL A 93 -10.60 -2.00 -1.26
N GLN A 94 -9.83 -1.07 -0.70
CA GLN A 94 -9.53 0.20 -1.35
C GLN A 94 -8.77 0.01 -2.67
N THR A 95 -7.74 -0.85 -2.71
CA THR A 95 -6.99 -1.17 -3.92
C THR A 95 -7.91 -1.69 -5.02
N VAL A 96 -8.79 -2.66 -4.69
CA VAL A 96 -9.75 -3.22 -5.64
C VAL A 96 -10.72 -2.15 -6.17
N CYS A 97 -11.31 -1.35 -5.28
CA CYS A 97 -12.24 -0.28 -5.66
C CYS A 97 -11.58 0.78 -6.54
N LEU A 98 -10.34 1.18 -6.22
CA LEU A 98 -9.60 2.14 -7.02
C LEU A 98 -9.28 1.60 -8.40
N TRP A 99 -8.86 0.34 -8.49
CA TRP A 99 -8.54 -0.31 -9.75
C TRP A 99 -9.77 -0.44 -10.65
N MET A 100 -10.92 -0.87 -10.13
CA MET A 100 -12.17 -0.92 -10.92
C MET A 100 -12.59 0.46 -11.42
N ARG A 101 -12.38 1.50 -10.60
CA ARG A 101 -12.67 2.89 -10.98
C ARG A 101 -11.77 3.38 -12.12
N SER A 102 -10.50 2.98 -12.16
CA SER A 102 -9.60 3.34 -13.26
C SER A 102 -9.79 2.48 -14.51
N HIS A 103 -10.41 1.30 -14.38
CA HIS A 103 -10.63 0.35 -15.47
C HIS A 103 -12.12 0.04 -15.70
N PRO A 104 -12.99 1.04 -15.92
CA PRO A 104 -14.45 0.86 -15.94
C PRO A 104 -14.98 0.02 -17.11
N ASN A 105 -14.19 -0.13 -18.18
CA ASN A 105 -14.56 -0.89 -19.37
C ASN A 105 -13.82 -2.24 -19.47
N ASP A 106 -13.03 -2.58 -18.45
CA ASP A 106 -12.33 -3.86 -18.39
C ASP A 106 -13.29 -4.95 -17.87
N GLU A 107 -13.37 -6.08 -18.56
CA GLU A 107 -14.19 -7.22 -18.15
C GLU A 107 -13.83 -7.69 -16.73
N ARG A 108 -12.54 -7.59 -16.37
CA ARG A 108 -12.05 -7.98 -15.06
C ARG A 108 -12.65 -7.13 -13.95
N SER A 109 -13.05 -5.88 -14.20
CA SER A 109 -13.68 -5.03 -13.19
C SER A 109 -15.01 -5.60 -12.70
N PHE A 110 -15.79 -6.25 -13.57
CA PHE A 110 -17.05 -6.87 -13.17
C PHE A 110 -16.83 -8.12 -12.31
N ASP A 111 -15.87 -8.96 -12.70
CA ASP A 111 -15.48 -10.13 -11.91
C ASP A 111 -14.95 -9.71 -10.54
N LEU A 112 -14.11 -8.68 -10.49
CA LEU A 112 -13.52 -8.16 -9.27
C LEU A 112 -14.59 -7.60 -8.32
N ALA A 113 -15.61 -6.91 -8.85
CA ALA A 113 -16.75 -6.43 -8.08
C ALA A 113 -17.53 -7.59 -7.45
N THR A 114 -17.74 -8.66 -8.22
CA THR A 114 -18.42 -9.88 -7.76
C THR A 114 -17.62 -10.59 -6.67
N GLU A 115 -16.31 -10.82 -6.91
CA GLU A 115 -15.40 -11.40 -5.92
C GLU A 115 -15.38 -10.58 -4.62
N LEU A 116 -15.28 -9.25 -4.74
CA LEU A 116 -15.26 -8.33 -3.60
C LEU A 116 -16.57 -8.39 -2.81
N ALA A 117 -17.72 -8.30 -3.48
CA ALA A 117 -19.03 -8.33 -2.83
C ALA A 117 -19.26 -9.62 -2.03
N LEU A 118 -18.90 -10.77 -2.62
CA LEU A 118 -18.97 -12.07 -1.94
C LEU A 118 -18.02 -12.13 -0.74
N ALA A 119 -16.78 -11.69 -0.91
CA ALA A 119 -15.76 -11.75 0.14
C ALA A 119 -16.06 -10.82 1.31
N VAL A 120 -16.49 -9.58 1.05
CA VAL A 120 -16.88 -8.62 2.10
C VAL A 120 -18.16 -9.09 2.82
N GLY A 121 -19.13 -9.63 2.08
CA GLY A 121 -20.34 -10.20 2.67
C GLY A 121 -20.03 -11.39 3.60
N GLU A 122 -19.07 -12.24 3.24
CA GLU A 122 -18.56 -13.28 4.14
C GLU A 122 -17.84 -12.70 5.36
N LEU A 123 -16.95 -11.73 5.16
CA LEU A 123 -16.16 -11.12 6.23
C LEU A 123 -17.07 -10.47 7.29
N ALA A 124 -18.12 -9.76 6.86
CA ALA A 124 -19.09 -9.14 7.74
C ALA A 124 -19.84 -10.17 8.62
N ARG A 125 -20.17 -11.35 8.07
CA ARG A 125 -20.81 -12.44 8.82
C ARG A 125 -19.88 -13.14 9.81
N GLN A 126 -18.57 -12.99 9.67
CA GLN A 126 -17.60 -13.59 10.58
C GLN A 126 -17.25 -12.68 11.77
N GLN A 127 -17.61 -11.39 11.69
CA GLN A 127 -17.38 -10.39 12.74
C GLN A 127 -18.60 -10.17 13.65
N SER A 128 -19.73 -10.84 13.35
CA SER A 128 -20.97 -10.84 14.14
C SER A 128 -21.05 -12.03 15.09
#